data_AF-Q9XTV9-F1
#
_entry.id   AF-Q9XTV9-F1
#
_cell.length_a   1.000
_cell.length_b   1.000
_cell.length_c   1.000
_cell.angle_alpha   90.00
_cell.angle_beta   90.00
_cell.angle_gamma   90.00
#
_symmetry.space_group_name_H-M   'P 1'
#
loop_
_entity.id
_entity.type
_entity.pdbx_description
1 polymer ?
#
loop_
_entity_poly.entity_id
_entity_poly.type
_entity_poly.pdbx_seq_one_letter_code
_entity_poly.pdbx_strand_id
1 'polypeptide(L)'
;MTHHICYLVILNLFFLIIPIWFLSIGFKNQGKCENPLLPLWLIFVGILIIIDRIIYWKILFNKVKKLMEDVPQDGRKKNWFENFWWISIKYALEGVMLIAVALGAIWSYEQLGRPIYLCKSSVLFSVSGFCIIASITYIVSLIGTIYIFCMNCKAKFDRKVTMWLYSYIL
;
A
#
# COMPACT_ATOMS: atom_id res chain seq x y z
N MET A 1 -20.24 15.32 -3.68
CA MET A 1 -18.94 15.51 -3.00
C MET A 1 -18.87 14.75 -1.67
N THR A 2 -19.91 14.81 -0.84
CA THR A 2 -20.06 14.06 0.42
C THR A 2 -19.78 12.55 0.31
N HIS A 3 -20.28 11.87 -0.73
CA HIS A 3 -20.03 10.43 -0.93
C HIS A 3 -18.55 10.06 -1.04
N HIS A 4 -17.73 10.89 -1.69
CA HIS A 4 -16.28 10.62 -1.82
C HIS A 4 -15.55 10.78 -0.49
N ILE A 5 -15.96 11.76 0.31
CA ILE A 5 -15.39 11.99 1.64
C ILE A 5 -15.75 10.83 2.57
N CYS A 6 -17.02 10.39 2.57
CA CYS A 6 -17.45 9.23 3.36
C CYS A 6 -16.67 7.96 2.96
N TYR A 7 -16.50 7.70 1.66
CA TYR A 7 -15.70 6.57 1.18
C TYR A 7 -14.25 6.62 1.67
N LEU A 8 -13.60 7.79 1.57
CA LEU A 8 -12.23 7.99 2.06
C LEU A 8 -12.12 7.79 3.58
N VAL A 9 -13.09 8.26 4.37
CA VAL A 9 -13.10 8.08 5.82
C VAL A 9 -13.27 6.62 6.19
N ILE A 10 -14.24 5.93 5.58
CA ILE A 10 -14.49 4.50 5.83
C ILE A 10 -13.24 3.68 5.48
N LEU A 11 -12.65 3.92 4.31
CA LEU A 11 -11.45 3.22 3.86
C LEU A 11 -10.28 3.43 4.86
N ASN A 12 -10.06 4.67 5.33
CA ASN A 12 -9.03 4.95 6.33
C ASN A 12 -9.30 4.27 7.68
N LEU A 13 -10.56 4.19 8.12
CA LEU A 13 -10.93 3.47 9.35
C LEU A 13 -10.62 1.97 9.24
N PHE A 14 -10.99 1.34 8.12
CA PHE A 14 -10.64 -0.06 7.87
C PHE A 14 -9.12 -0.27 7.92
N PHE A 15 -8.35 0.59 7.26
CA PHE A 15 -6.89 0.52 7.27
C PHE A 15 -6.24 0.83 8.62
N LEU A 16 -6.96 1.40 9.58
CA LEU A 16 -6.47 1.62 10.95
C LEU A 16 -6.82 0.45 11.88
N ILE A 17 -8.03 -0.08 11.77
CA ILE A 17 -8.52 -1.18 12.63
C ILE A 17 -7.76 -2.48 12.34
N ILE A 18 -7.54 -2.77 11.06
CA ILE A 18 -6.87 -3.99 10.59
C ILE A 18 -5.45 -4.19 11.17
N PRO A 19 -4.50 -3.23 11.03
CA PRO A 19 -3.16 -3.43 11.55
C PRO A 19 -3.14 -3.53 13.07
N ILE A 20 -4.01 -2.79 13.77
CA ILE A 20 -4.15 -2.88 15.23
C ILE A 20 -4.63 -4.28 15.62
N TRP A 21 -5.59 -4.84 14.89
CA TRP A 21 -6.08 -6.20 15.09
C TRP A 21 -4.96 -7.23 14.90
N PHE A 22 -4.15 -7.08 13.87
CA PHE A 22 -3.00 -7.95 13.58
C PHE A 22 -1.93 -7.89 14.66
N LEU A 23 -1.57 -6.69 15.11
CA LEU A 23 -0.66 -6.51 16.22
C LEU A 23 -1.22 -7.16 17.48
N SER A 24 -2.50 -6.96 17.79
CA SER A 24 -3.13 -7.56 18.98
C SER A 24 -3.10 -9.10 18.95
N ILE A 25 -3.43 -9.71 17.81
CA ILE A 25 -3.39 -11.17 17.64
C ILE A 25 -1.96 -11.69 17.66
N GLY A 26 -1.03 -11.01 16.98
CA GLY A 26 0.38 -11.38 16.93
C GLY A 26 1.01 -11.38 18.32
N PHE A 27 0.85 -10.29 19.08
CA PHE A 27 1.38 -10.19 20.45
C PHE A 27 0.72 -11.19 21.40
N LYS A 28 -0.60 -11.40 21.33
CA LYS A 28 -1.32 -12.33 22.24
C LYS A 28 -0.95 -13.80 22.04
N ASN A 29 -0.49 -14.17 20.85
CA ASN A 29 -0.14 -15.54 20.48
C ASN A 29 1.38 -15.77 20.37
N GLN A 30 2.20 -14.78 20.73
CA GLN A 30 3.65 -14.94 20.78
C GLN A 30 4.02 -16.03 21.79
N GLY A 31 4.70 -17.08 21.32
CA GLY A 31 5.13 -18.23 22.14
C GLY A 31 4.07 -19.30 22.43
N LYS A 32 2.80 -19.10 22.05
CA LYS A 32 1.74 -20.11 22.26
C LYS A 32 1.59 -21.11 21.13
N CYS A 33 2.18 -20.80 19.96
CA CYS A 33 2.04 -21.61 18.77
C CYS A 33 3.37 -22.30 18.46
N GLU A 34 3.29 -23.55 18.05
CA GLU A 34 4.43 -24.42 17.72
C GLU A 34 5.36 -23.78 16.68
N ASN A 35 4.78 -23.02 15.75
CA ASN A 35 5.52 -22.16 14.83
C ASN A 35 5.49 -20.70 15.31
N PRO A 36 6.54 -20.20 16.00
CA PRO A 36 6.60 -18.81 16.46
C PRO A 36 6.67 -17.78 15.33
N LEU A 37 6.95 -18.23 14.10
CA LEU A 37 7.07 -17.36 12.94
C LEU A 37 5.73 -16.79 12.46
N LEU A 38 4.61 -17.50 12.63
CA LEU A 38 3.29 -17.01 12.18
C LEU A 38 2.83 -15.75 12.94
N PRO A 39 2.84 -15.70 14.29
CA PRO A 39 2.52 -14.47 15.00
C PRO A 39 3.52 -13.35 14.70
N LEU A 40 4.80 -13.68 14.51
CA LEU A 40 5.83 -12.70 14.13
C LEU A 40 5.56 -12.13 12.73
N TRP A 41 5.13 -12.96 11.79
CA TRP A 41 4.70 -12.55 10.45
C TRP A 41 3.52 -11.58 10.49
N LEU A 42 2.51 -11.85 11.33
CA LEU A 42 1.38 -10.96 11.51
C LEU A 42 1.80 -9.59 12.07
N ILE A 43 2.73 -9.57 13.02
CA ILE A 43 3.29 -8.32 13.55
C ILE A 43 4.02 -7.57 12.43
N PHE A 44 4.85 -8.25 11.66
CA PHE A 44 5.60 -7.67 10.55
C PHE A 44 4.67 -7.05 9.49
N VAL A 45 3.66 -7.80 9.04
CA VAL A 45 2.64 -7.31 8.09
C VAL A 45 1.87 -6.12 8.68
N GLY A 46 1.50 -6.18 9.97
CA GLY A 46 0.83 -5.06 10.66
C GLY A 46 1.67 -3.78 10.66
N ILE A 47 2.98 -3.88 10.93
CA ILE A 47 3.91 -2.75 10.89
C ILE A 47 4.03 -2.19 9.46
N LEU A 48 4.17 -3.05 8.45
CA LEU A 48 4.26 -2.60 7.06
C LEU A 48 3.01 -1.83 6.61
N ILE A 49 1.81 -2.27 7.01
CA ILE A 49 0.56 -1.54 6.75
C ILE A 49 0.61 -0.14 7.38
N ILE A 50 1.08 -0.02 8.62
CA ILE A 50 1.19 1.28 9.32
C ILE A 50 2.17 2.21 8.56
N ILE A 51 3.33 1.70 8.16
CA ILE A 51 4.32 2.47 7.39
C ILE A 51 3.73 2.94 6.06
N ASP A 52 3.05 2.05 5.35
CA ASP A 52 2.37 2.37 4.08
C ASP A 52 1.35 3.52 4.26
N ARG A 53 0.57 3.47 5.33
CA ARG A 53 -0.37 4.55 5.65
C ARG A 53 0.32 5.87 5.97
N ILE A 54 1.39 5.86 6.76
CA ILE A 54 2.16 7.08 7.08
C ILE A 54 2.69 7.72 5.78
N ILE A 55 3.22 6.91 4.86
CA ILE A 55 3.71 7.39 3.56
C ILE A 55 2.57 7.95 2.72
N TYR A 56 1.42 7.26 2.66
CA TYR A 56 0.23 7.74 1.95
C TYR A 56 -0.22 9.11 2.46
N TRP A 57 -0.32 9.28 3.78
CA TRP A 57 -0.68 10.56 4.40
C TRP A 57 0.33 11.65 4.05
N LYS A 58 1.63 11.36 4.12
CA LYS A 58 2.67 12.32 3.75
C LYS A 58 2.55 12.79 2.30
N ILE A 59 2.27 11.87 1.36
CA ILE A 59 2.04 12.21 -0.05
C ILE A 59 0.78 13.07 -0.21
N LEU A 60 -0.30 12.74 0.52
CA LEU A 60 -1.55 13.49 0.46
C LEU A 60 -1.36 14.92 1.00
N PHE A 61 -0.73 15.08 2.17
CA PHE A 61 -0.41 16.39 2.73
C PHE A 61 0.46 17.22 1.79
N ASN A 62 1.49 16.63 1.17
CA ASN A 62 2.32 17.34 0.20
C ASN A 62 1.53 17.80 -1.04
N LYS A 63 0.56 17.01 -1.52
CA LYS A 63 -0.30 17.41 -2.64
C LYS A 63 -1.26 18.54 -2.27
N VAL A 64 -1.88 18.47 -1.09
CA VAL A 64 -2.80 19.49 -0.59
C VAL A 64 -2.07 20.80 -0.34
N LYS A 65 -0.90 20.77 0.30
CA LYS A 65 -0.06 21.95 0.49
C LYS A 65 0.26 22.64 -0.83
N LYS A 66 0.56 21.87 -1.87
CA LYS A 66 0.86 22.37 -3.21
C LYS A 66 -0.35 22.97 -3.95
N LEU A 67 -1.58 22.62 -3.56
CA LEU A 67 -2.80 23.25 -4.06
C LEU A 67 -3.10 24.57 -3.33
N MET A 68 -2.61 24.73 -2.09
CA MET A 68 -2.83 25.93 -1.28
C MET A 68 -1.73 26.98 -1.45
N GLU A 69 -0.50 26.58 -1.75
CA GLU A 69 0.62 27.50 -2.00
C GLU A 69 0.75 27.81 -3.50
N ASP A 70 0.67 29.10 -3.88
CA ASP A 70 1.14 29.60 -5.17
C ASP A 70 2.67 29.51 -5.25
N VAL A 71 3.21 28.30 -5.38
CA VAL A 71 4.67 28.07 -5.33
C VAL A 71 5.33 28.63 -6.62
N PRO A 72 6.33 29.53 -6.50
CA PRO A 72 7.07 30.05 -7.65
C PRO A 72 7.79 28.95 -8.45
N GLN A 73 8.01 29.22 -9.75
CA GLN A 73 8.43 28.22 -10.75
C GLN A 73 9.72 27.45 -10.39
N ASP A 74 10.66 28.08 -9.67
CA ASP A 74 11.95 27.47 -9.30
C ASP A 74 11.85 26.38 -8.23
N GLY A 75 10.91 26.50 -7.28
CA GLY A 75 10.64 25.45 -6.28
C GLY A 75 10.06 24.17 -6.89
N ARG A 76 9.60 24.24 -8.15
CA ARG A 76 8.89 23.15 -8.82
C ARG A 76 9.81 21.96 -9.15
N LYS A 77 11.09 22.19 -9.47
CA LYS A 77 12.07 21.12 -9.79
C LYS A 77 12.44 20.28 -8.55
N LYS A 78 12.82 20.92 -7.44
CA LYS A 78 13.19 20.21 -6.19
C LYS A 78 12.02 19.38 -5.65
N ASN A 79 10.83 19.99 -5.60
CA ASN A 79 9.61 19.30 -5.14
C ASN A 79 9.19 18.16 -6.08
N TRP A 80 9.54 18.19 -7.38
CA TRP A 80 9.22 17.09 -8.28
C TRP A 80 10.04 15.82 -7.95
N PHE A 81 11.34 15.97 -7.71
CA PHE A 81 12.21 14.85 -7.32
C PHE A 81 11.77 14.21 -6.00
N GLU A 82 11.44 15.02 -4.99
CA GLU A 82 10.95 14.50 -3.71
C GLU A 82 9.64 13.71 -3.88
N ASN A 83 8.67 14.26 -4.63
CA ASN A 83 7.42 13.55 -4.90
C ASN A 83 7.64 12.26 -5.69
N PHE A 84 8.54 12.25 -6.67
CA PHE A 84 8.87 11.05 -7.43
C PHE A 84 9.47 9.96 -6.54
N TRP A 85 10.33 10.34 -5.59
CA TRP A 85 10.95 9.40 -4.66
C TRP A 85 9.92 8.77 -3.70
N TRP A 86 9.04 9.58 -3.09
CA TRP A 86 7.96 9.08 -2.22
C TRP A 86 6.99 8.17 -2.97
N ILE A 87 6.65 8.54 -4.20
CA ILE A 87 5.80 7.72 -5.06
C ILE A 87 6.49 6.39 -5.38
N SER A 88 7.79 6.39 -5.70
CA SER A 88 8.58 5.17 -5.97
C SER A 88 8.66 4.24 -4.76
N ILE A 89 8.90 4.80 -3.56
CA ILE A 89 8.90 4.03 -2.31
C ILE A 89 7.53 3.39 -2.08
N LYS A 90 6.43 4.13 -2.32
CA LYS A 90 5.08 3.59 -2.19
C LYS A 90 4.86 2.38 -3.12
N TYR A 91 5.29 2.45 -4.37
CA TYR A 91 5.19 1.32 -5.29
C TYR A 91 6.01 0.10 -4.82
N ALA A 92 7.25 0.33 -4.38
CA ALA A 92 8.09 -0.74 -3.86
C ALA A 92 7.44 -1.39 -2.64
N LEU A 93 6.86 -0.58 -1.74
CA LEU A 93 6.18 -1.05 -0.55
C LEU A 93 4.90 -1.83 -0.87
N GLU A 94 4.08 -1.36 -1.82
CA GLU A 94 2.89 -2.09 -2.31
C GLU A 94 3.28 -3.44 -2.91
N GLY A 95 4.38 -3.51 -3.68
CA GLY A 95 4.91 -4.76 -4.22
C GLY A 95 5.37 -5.73 -3.12
N VAL A 96 6.13 -5.23 -2.14
CA VAL A 96 6.56 -6.01 -0.97
C VAL A 96 5.35 -6.51 -0.16
N MET A 97 4.33 -5.68 0.00
CA MET A 97 3.09 -6.04 0.69
C MET A 97 2.32 -7.13 -0.05
N LEU A 98 2.22 -7.05 -1.38
CA LEU A 98 1.56 -8.08 -2.18
C LEU A 98 2.29 -9.43 -2.06
N ILE A 99 3.63 -9.42 -2.10
CA ILE A 99 4.44 -10.62 -1.89
C ILE A 99 4.26 -11.16 -0.47
N ALA A 100 4.28 -10.31 0.56
CA ALA A 100 4.09 -10.72 1.94
C ALA A 100 2.67 -11.30 2.17
N VAL A 101 1.65 -10.71 1.57
CA VAL A 101 0.28 -11.22 1.67
C VAL A 101 0.15 -12.58 0.96
N ALA A 102 0.74 -12.73 -0.22
CA ALA A 102 0.74 -14.00 -0.97
C ALA A 102 1.46 -15.12 -0.22
N LEU A 103 2.65 -14.84 0.33
CA LEU A 103 3.39 -15.79 1.16
C LEU A 103 2.60 -16.16 2.43
N GLY A 104 1.98 -15.17 3.08
CA GLY A 104 1.11 -15.42 4.23
C GLY A 104 -0.10 -16.30 3.90
N ALA A 105 -0.71 -16.11 2.72
CA ALA A 105 -1.83 -16.92 2.25
C ALA A 105 -1.40 -18.37 1.98
N ILE A 106 -0.33 -18.57 1.21
CA ILE A 106 0.23 -19.89 0.91
C ILE A 106 0.58 -20.62 2.19
N TRP A 107 1.24 -19.93 3.12
CA TRP A 107 1.64 -20.53 4.39
C TRP A 107 0.44 -20.87 5.29
N SER A 108 -0.56 -20.01 5.36
CA SER A 108 -1.79 -20.30 6.11
C SER A 108 -2.53 -21.52 5.56
N TYR A 109 -2.52 -21.69 4.23
CA TYR A 109 -3.12 -22.84 3.57
C TYR A 109 -2.38 -24.14 3.87
N GLU A 110 -1.06 -24.13 3.85
CA GLU A 110 -0.25 -25.31 4.22
C GLU A 110 -0.51 -25.74 5.67
N GLN A 111 -0.67 -24.77 6.58
CA GLN A 111 -0.92 -25.04 8.00
C GLN A 111 -2.33 -25.58 8.26
N LEU A 112 -3.33 -25.15 7.49
CA LEU A 112 -4.71 -25.68 7.57
C LEU A 112 -4.78 -27.18 7.22
N GLY A 113 -3.83 -27.69 6.42
CA GLY A 113 -3.77 -29.10 6.04
C GLY A 113 -3.19 -30.04 7.11
N ARG A 114 -2.59 -29.52 8.20
CA ARG A 114 -2.00 -30.37 9.24
C ARG A 114 -3.03 -30.66 10.35
N PRO A 115 -3.27 -31.94 10.70
CA PRO A 115 -4.31 -32.32 11.68
C PRO A 115 -3.97 -31.89 13.12
N ILE A 116 -2.70 -31.65 13.42
CA ILE A 116 -2.22 -31.23 14.75
C ILE A 116 -1.91 -29.74 14.66
N TYR A 117 -2.93 -28.88 14.79
CA TYR A 117 -2.71 -27.44 14.87
C TYR A 117 -3.07 -26.92 16.26
N LEU A 118 -2.04 -26.63 17.06
CA LEU A 118 -2.16 -26.15 18.45
C LEU A 118 -2.48 -24.66 18.56
N CYS A 119 -2.46 -23.90 17.46
CA CYS A 119 -2.79 -22.49 17.48
C CYS A 119 -4.31 -22.31 17.36
N LYS A 120 -4.87 -21.32 18.06
CA LYS A 120 -6.31 -21.02 18.05
C LYS A 120 -6.78 -20.82 16.59
N SER A 121 -7.77 -21.59 16.12
CA SER A 121 -8.31 -21.50 14.74
C SER A 121 -8.66 -20.07 14.31
N SER A 122 -9.04 -19.22 15.27
CA SER A 122 -9.24 -17.77 15.07
C SER A 122 -8.06 -17.05 14.42
N VAL A 123 -6.81 -17.46 14.67
CA VAL A 123 -5.62 -16.85 14.07
C VAL A 123 -5.57 -17.16 12.58
N LEU A 124 -5.66 -18.43 12.19
CA LEU A 124 -5.67 -18.88 10.79
C LEU A 124 -6.80 -18.23 9.98
N PHE A 125 -8.01 -18.20 10.54
CA PHE A 125 -9.15 -17.58 9.87
C PHE A 125 -8.95 -16.07 9.69
N SER A 126 -8.39 -15.40 10.70
CA SER A 126 -8.07 -13.96 10.58
C SER A 126 -6.97 -13.67 9.56
N VAL A 127 -5.94 -14.53 9.48
CA VAL A 127 -4.85 -14.39 8.50
C VAL A 127 -5.37 -14.60 7.09
N SER A 128 -6.05 -15.72 6.85
CA SER A 128 -6.55 -16.09 5.51
C SER A 128 -7.58 -15.10 4.97
N GLY A 129 -8.60 -14.77 5.78
CA GLY A 129 -9.64 -13.81 5.39
C GLY A 129 -9.06 -12.43 5.10
N PHE A 130 -8.13 -11.97 5.93
CA PHE A 130 -7.45 -10.71 5.67
C PHE A 130 -6.58 -10.77 4.42
N CYS A 131 -5.79 -11.83 4.23
CA CYS A 131 -4.92 -11.94 3.07
C CYS A 131 -5.71 -11.86 1.76
N ILE A 132 -6.91 -12.44 1.70
CA ILE A 132 -7.79 -12.33 0.53
C ILE A 132 -8.24 -10.89 0.31
N ILE A 133 -8.77 -10.23 1.34
CA ILE A 133 -9.25 -8.84 1.24
C ILE A 133 -8.10 -7.88 0.90
N ALA A 134 -6.95 -8.06 1.53
CA ALA A 134 -5.74 -7.28 1.29
C ALA A 134 -5.25 -7.50 -0.14
N SER A 135 -5.20 -8.74 -0.63
CA SER A 135 -4.81 -9.05 -2.01
C SER A 135 -5.68 -8.32 -3.02
N ILE A 136 -7.01 -8.37 -2.84
CA ILE A 136 -7.95 -7.66 -3.72
C ILE A 136 -7.67 -6.15 -3.68
N THR A 137 -7.49 -5.59 -2.49
CA THR A 137 -7.28 -4.15 -2.32
C THR A 137 -5.94 -3.71 -2.91
N TYR A 138 -4.88 -4.49 -2.74
CA TYR A 138 -3.56 -4.21 -3.31
C TYR A 138 -3.56 -4.38 -4.84
N ILE A 139 -4.27 -5.37 -5.39
CA ILE A 139 -4.42 -5.53 -6.84
C ILE A 139 -5.13 -4.31 -7.43
N VAL A 140 -6.23 -3.86 -6.82
CA VAL A 140 -6.96 -2.66 -7.27
C VAL A 140 -6.07 -1.42 -7.18
N SER A 141 -5.32 -1.26 -6.09
CA SER A 141 -4.35 -0.16 -5.93
C SER A 141 -3.28 -0.23 -7.02
N LEU A 142 -2.70 -1.40 -7.25
CA LEU A 142 -1.63 -1.61 -8.23
C LEU A 142 -2.14 -1.32 -9.65
N ILE A 143 -3.33 -1.78 -10.02
CA ILE A 143 -3.97 -1.46 -11.32
C ILE A 143 -4.17 0.05 -11.46
N GLY A 144 -4.77 0.69 -10.46
CA GLY A 144 -4.99 2.13 -10.47
C GLY A 144 -3.67 2.91 -10.61
N THR A 145 -2.59 2.38 -10.04
CA THR A 145 -1.31 3.06 -10.06
C THR A 145 -0.52 2.80 -11.35
N ILE A 146 -0.57 1.60 -11.93
CA ILE A 146 -0.09 1.31 -13.29
C ILE A 146 -0.81 2.24 -14.29
N TYR A 147 -2.12 2.40 -14.16
CA TYR A 147 -2.89 3.30 -15.03
C TYR A 147 -2.37 4.74 -14.96
N ILE A 148 -2.14 5.28 -13.76
CA ILE A 148 -1.57 6.63 -13.58
C ILE A 148 -0.15 6.72 -14.19
N PHE A 149 0.67 5.68 -14.02
CA PHE A 149 2.01 5.64 -14.61
C PHE A 149 1.95 5.65 -16.15
N CYS A 150 1.10 4.82 -16.75
CA CYS A 150 0.88 4.80 -18.20
C CYS A 150 0.40 6.16 -18.72
N MET A 151 -0.53 6.82 -18.03
CA MET A 151 -1.01 8.16 -18.38
C MET A 151 0.09 9.22 -18.29
N ASN A 152 0.94 9.15 -17.25
CA ASN A 152 2.09 10.05 -17.10
C ASN A 152 3.15 9.82 -18.20
N CYS A 153 3.39 8.57 -18.58
CA CYS A 153 4.29 8.22 -19.67
C CYS A 153 3.76 8.73 -21.02
N LYS A 154 2.47 8.56 -21.28
CA LYS A 154 1.81 9.09 -22.48
C LYS A 154 1.92 10.62 -22.54
N ALA A 155 1.64 11.32 -21.43
CA ALA A 155 1.77 12.78 -21.37
C ALA A 155 3.22 13.26 -21.57
N LYS A 156 4.23 12.54 -21.06
CA LYS A 156 5.64 12.85 -21.33
C LYS A 156 6.02 12.62 -22.78
N PHE A 157 5.53 11.54 -23.38
CA PHE A 157 5.76 11.24 -24.80
C PHE A 157 5.14 12.32 -25.67
N ASP A 158 3.90 12.69 -25.40
CA ASP A 158 3.17 13.74 -26.12
C ASP A 158 3.90 15.10 -26.04
N ARG A 159 4.39 15.49 -24.86
CA ARG A 159 5.24 16.69 -24.71
C ARG A 159 6.54 16.62 -25.49
N LYS A 160 7.22 15.45 -25.50
CA LYS A 160 8.44 15.27 -26.28
C LYS A 160 8.14 15.43 -27.77
N VAL A 161 7.14 14.74 -28.30
CA VAL A 161 6.72 14.84 -29.70
C VAL A 161 6.36 16.28 -30.06
N THR A 162 5.61 16.97 -29.20
CA THR A 162 5.28 18.39 -29.38
C THR A 162 6.54 19.25 -29.47
N MET A 163 7.52 19.08 -28.57
CA MET A 163 8.79 19.82 -28.62
C MET A 163 9.62 19.51 -29.87
N TRP A 164 9.66 18.24 -30.31
CA TRP A 164 10.31 17.86 -31.56
C TRP A 164 9.66 18.56 -32.76
N LEU A 165 8.33 18.58 -32.84
CA LEU A 165 7.60 19.29 -33.90
C LEU A 165 7.90 20.80 -33.90
N TYR A 166 7.92 21.44 -32.73
CA TYR A 166 8.30 22.86 -32.63
C TYR A 166 9.74 23.12 -33.10
N SER A 167 10.68 22.21 -32.83
CA SER A 167 12.07 22.35 -33.26
C SER A 167 12.28 22.11 -34.77
N TYR A 168 11.33 21.48 -35.46
CA TYR A 168 11.38 21.26 -36.91
C TYR A 168 10.66 22.36 -37.72
N ILE A 169 9.71 23.07 -37.10
CA ILE A 169 8.96 24.16 -37.74
C ILE A 169 9.73 25.49 -37.69
N LEU A 170 10.60 25.67 -36.68
CA LEU A 170 11.44 26.85 -36.50
C LEU A 170 12.81 26.67 -37.18
#